data_AF-A0A7Y0RU30-F1
#
_entry.id   AF-A0A7Y0RU30-F1
#
_cell.length_a   1.000
_cell.length_b   1.000
_cell.length_c   1.000
_cell.angle_alpha   90.00
_cell.angle_beta   90.00
_cell.angle_gamma   90.00
#
_symmetry.space_group_name_H-M   'P 1'
#
loop_
_entity.id
_entity.type
_entity.pdbx_description
1 polymer ?
#
loop_
_entity_poly.entity_id
_entity_poly.type
_entity_poly.pdbx_seq_one_letter_code
_entity_poly.pdbx_strand_id
1 'polypeptide(L)'
;MLKNILILIFLMFSSSVFASTPRTELNLLWMKNNYFLIQEHLESDESKIVVPTINTLGEIWVHRDGAVSGEVSLLLLVALTHHTYITLAVLSSEPDSFSKWLNELQGIVFTDFNGGEVERLSHAKEDLVRALSLYMNSNPQVALAPYGESLLKRLEGISIRSVD
;
A
#
# COMPACT_ATOMS: atom_id res chain seq x y z
N MET A 1 -14.96 -10.30 43.12
CA MET A 1 -13.61 -9.76 42.84
C MET A 1 -13.01 -10.32 41.55
N LEU A 2 -13.18 -11.60 41.21
CA LEU A 2 -12.63 -12.22 39.98
C LEU A 2 -13.11 -11.56 38.67
N LYS A 3 -14.37 -11.09 38.61
CA LYS A 3 -14.96 -10.44 37.42
C LYS A 3 -14.31 -9.08 37.09
N ASN A 4 -13.87 -8.33 38.09
CA ASN A 4 -13.21 -7.04 37.88
C ASN A 4 -11.75 -7.20 37.43
N ILE A 5 -11.10 -8.30 37.83
CA ILE A 5 -9.74 -8.65 37.39
C ILE A 5 -9.74 -9.04 35.91
N LEU A 6 -10.76 -9.80 35.45
CA LEU A 6 -10.92 -10.17 34.04
C LEU A 6 -11.12 -8.95 33.11
N ILE A 7 -11.84 -7.93 33.56
CA ILE A 7 -12.04 -6.69 32.80
C ILE A 7 -10.72 -5.88 32.69
N LEU A 8 -9.92 -5.85 33.75
CA LEU A 8 -8.60 -5.19 33.75
C LEU A 8 -7.60 -5.89 32.82
N ILE A 9 -7.63 -7.22 32.75
CA ILE A 9 -6.81 -7.99 31.82
C ILE A 9 -7.25 -7.70 30.37
N PHE A 10 -8.56 -7.62 30.11
CA PHE A 10 -9.08 -7.29 28.77
C PHE A 10 -8.71 -5.88 28.31
N LEU A 11 -8.67 -4.90 29.23
CA LEU A 11 -8.26 -3.53 28.94
C LEU A 11 -6.75 -3.38 28.67
N MET A 12 -5.92 -4.26 29.22
CA MET A 12 -4.47 -4.26 28.96
C MET A 12 -4.09 -4.78 27.58
N PHE A 13 -4.98 -5.51 26.89
CA PHE A 13 -4.77 -5.98 25.52
C PHE A 13 -5.23 -4.98 24.44
N SER A 14 -5.92 -3.88 24.82
CA SER A 14 -6.52 -2.93 23.88
C SER A 14 -5.65 -1.75 23.45
N SER A 15 -4.36 -1.72 23.80
CA SER A 15 -3.49 -0.58 23.50
C SER A 15 -2.14 -0.99 22.94
N SER A 16 -2.14 -1.60 21.75
CA SER A 16 -0.98 -1.55 20.85
C SER A 16 -1.31 -0.61 19.68
N VAL A 17 -1.56 0.67 19.98
CA VAL A 17 -1.41 1.72 18.98
C VAL A 17 0.10 1.91 18.83
N PHE A 18 0.65 1.57 17.67
CA PHE A 18 2.04 1.89 17.36
C PHE A 18 2.20 3.40 17.48
N ALA A 19 2.99 3.86 18.45
CA ALA A 19 3.30 5.27 18.59
C ALA A 19 4.09 5.71 17.36
N SER A 20 3.60 6.73 16.64
CA SER A 20 4.33 7.34 15.54
C SER A 20 5.66 7.87 16.04
N THR A 21 6.74 7.56 15.32
CA THR A 21 8.04 8.20 15.60
C THR A 21 8.06 9.59 14.96
N PRO A 22 8.87 10.54 15.46
CA PRO A 22 9.04 11.83 14.81
C PRO A 22 9.45 11.72 13.34
N ARG A 23 10.21 10.69 12.97
CA ARG A 23 10.58 10.39 11.58
C ARG A 23 9.36 10.00 10.75
N THR A 24 8.49 9.14 11.29
CA THR A 24 7.24 8.74 10.63
C THR A 24 6.32 9.93 10.41
N GLU A 25 6.20 10.82 11.39
CA GLU A 25 5.39 12.04 11.29
C GLU A 25 5.91 13.01 10.23
N LEU A 26 7.24 13.21 10.17
CA LEU A 26 7.87 14.03 9.14
C LEU A 26 7.64 13.46 7.73
N ASN A 27 7.80 12.14 7.56
CA ASN A 27 7.53 11.49 6.28
C ASN A 27 6.06 11.63 5.88
N LEU A 28 5.13 11.45 6.83
CA LEU A 28 3.70 11.61 6.56
C LEU A 28 3.35 13.05 6.16
N LEU A 29 3.90 14.04 6.89
CA LEU A 29 3.71 15.45 6.56
C LEU A 29 4.27 15.79 5.18
N TRP A 30 5.45 15.27 4.86
CA TRP A 30 6.04 15.39 3.53
C TRP A 30 5.11 14.80 2.46
N MET A 31 4.59 13.58 2.65
CA MET A 31 3.68 12.95 1.69
C MET A 31 2.43 13.79 1.45
N LYS A 32 1.79 14.25 2.53
CA LYS A 32 0.56 15.07 2.45
C LYS A 32 0.80 16.40 1.72
N ASN A 33 1.90 17.09 2.04
CA ASN A 33 2.21 18.38 1.45
C ASN A 33 2.66 18.30 -0.02
N ASN A 34 3.08 17.10 -0.48
CA ASN A 34 3.66 16.91 -1.80
C ASN A 34 2.91 15.86 -2.63
N TYR A 35 1.69 15.47 -2.26
CA TYR A 35 0.99 14.31 -2.83
C TYR A 35 0.98 14.30 -4.37
N PHE A 36 0.56 15.40 -5.01
CA PHE A 36 0.51 15.50 -6.48
C PHE A 36 1.89 15.47 -7.13
N LEU A 37 2.87 16.13 -6.52
CA LEU A 37 4.26 16.13 -7.00
C LEU A 37 4.91 14.74 -6.87
N ILE A 38 4.58 14.02 -5.79
CA ILE A 38 5.01 12.62 -5.61
C ILE A 38 4.42 11.76 -6.72
N GLN A 39 3.13 11.93 -7.04
CA GLN A 39 2.51 11.19 -8.12
C GLN A 39 3.20 11.47 -9.46
N GLU A 40 3.44 12.73 -9.81
CA GLU A 40 4.18 13.11 -11.03
C GLU A 40 5.58 12.48 -11.07
N HIS A 41 6.30 12.51 -9.94
CA HIS A 41 7.62 11.89 -9.85
C HIS A 41 7.57 10.37 -10.05
N LEU A 42 6.56 9.69 -9.48
CA LEU A 42 6.38 8.23 -9.63
C LEU A 42 5.98 7.81 -11.04
N GLU A 43 5.45 8.73 -11.85
CA GLU A 43 5.14 8.49 -13.26
C GLU A 43 6.35 8.80 -14.18
N SER A 44 7.42 9.38 -13.63
CA SER A 44 8.66 9.74 -14.34
C SER A 44 9.75 8.66 -14.26
N ASP A 45 10.72 8.68 -15.17
CA ASP A 45 11.87 7.76 -15.14
C ASP A 45 13.08 8.30 -14.34
N GLU A 46 12.92 9.38 -13.56
CA GLU A 46 14.03 10.02 -12.84
C GLU A 46 14.41 9.23 -11.57
N SER A 47 15.24 8.20 -11.72
CA SER A 47 15.62 7.26 -10.65
C SER A 47 16.16 7.92 -9.38
N LYS A 48 16.85 9.08 -9.51
CA LYS A 48 17.39 9.86 -8.38
C LYS A 48 16.30 10.40 -7.46
N ILE A 49 15.10 10.60 -7.99
CA ILE A 49 13.93 11.08 -7.25
C ILE A 49 13.03 9.91 -6.89
N VAL A 50 12.78 9.00 -7.84
CA VAL A 50 11.89 7.85 -7.69
C VAL A 50 12.32 6.91 -6.56
N VAL A 51 13.59 6.50 -6.52
CA VAL A 51 14.04 5.51 -5.51
C VAL A 51 13.88 6.03 -4.07
N PRO A 52 14.35 7.25 -3.72
CA PRO A 52 14.09 7.82 -2.41
C PRO A 52 12.61 8.02 -2.10
N THR A 53 11.81 8.38 -3.11
CA THR A 53 10.35 8.56 -2.97
C THR A 53 9.69 7.24 -2.58
N ILE A 54 9.94 6.16 -3.31
CA ILE A 54 9.37 4.84 -3.03
C ILE A 54 9.83 4.31 -1.67
N ASN A 55 11.11 4.48 -1.31
CA ASN A 55 11.60 4.10 0.02
C ASN A 55 10.87 4.86 1.15
N THR A 56 10.64 6.16 0.96
CA THR A 56 9.92 6.99 1.93
C THR A 56 8.45 6.57 2.04
N LEU A 57 7.80 6.26 0.92
CA LEU A 57 6.44 5.73 0.91
C LEU A 57 6.36 4.36 1.59
N GLY A 58 7.38 3.50 1.41
CA GLY A 58 7.51 2.23 2.13
C GLY A 58 7.53 2.42 3.65
N GLU A 59 8.35 3.35 4.13
CA GLU A 59 8.43 3.68 5.56
C GLU A 59 7.09 4.19 6.12
N ILE A 60 6.38 5.04 5.39
CA ILE A 60 5.02 5.49 5.77
C ILE A 60 4.05 4.31 5.79
N TRP A 61 4.10 3.48 4.76
CA TRP A 61 3.22 2.34 4.59
C TRP A 61 3.38 1.30 5.69
N VAL A 62 4.61 0.99 6.13
CA VAL A 62 4.84 0.07 7.26
C VAL A 62 4.17 0.55 8.54
N HIS A 63 4.19 1.86 8.77
CA HIS A 63 3.67 2.49 9.98
C HIS A 63 2.24 3.05 9.81
N ARG A 64 1.55 2.68 8.72
CA ARG A 64 0.22 3.21 8.40
C ARG A 64 -0.82 2.82 9.44
N ASP A 65 -1.68 3.77 9.77
CA ASP A 65 -2.96 3.52 10.42
C ASP A 65 -4.10 3.46 9.37
N GLY A 66 -5.34 3.29 9.80
CA GLY A 66 -6.48 3.14 8.89
C GLY A 66 -6.67 4.32 7.93
N ALA A 67 -6.38 5.56 8.36
CA ALA A 67 -6.55 6.75 7.51
C ALA A 67 -5.39 6.90 6.52
N VAL A 68 -4.16 6.73 6.99
CA VAL A 68 -2.96 6.83 6.14
C VAL A 68 -2.91 5.68 5.12
N SER A 69 -3.50 4.53 5.46
CA SER A 69 -3.47 3.34 4.61
C SER A 69 -4.08 3.57 3.23
N GLY A 70 -5.12 4.37 3.08
CA GLY A 70 -5.71 4.66 1.77
C GLY A 70 -4.78 5.49 0.88
N GLU A 71 -4.34 6.64 1.39
CA GLU A 71 -3.51 7.61 0.65
C GLU A 71 -2.17 7.02 0.19
N VAL A 72 -1.43 6.38 1.10
CA VAL A 72 -0.12 5.80 0.76
C VAL A 72 -0.26 4.62 -0.20
N SER A 73 -1.36 3.85 -0.10
CA SER A 73 -1.59 2.71 -0.99
C SER A 73 -1.83 3.15 -2.43
N LEU A 74 -2.55 4.25 -2.65
CA LEU A 74 -2.76 4.80 -3.99
C LEU A 74 -1.43 5.16 -4.65
N LEU A 75 -0.55 5.86 -3.93
CA LEU A 75 0.79 6.19 -4.42
C LEU A 75 1.65 4.95 -4.67
N LEU A 76 1.57 3.93 -3.80
CA LEU A 76 2.26 2.65 -4.02
C LEU A 76 1.74 1.88 -5.24
N LEU A 77 0.45 1.99 -5.57
CA LEU A 77 -0.08 1.39 -6.80
C LEU A 77 0.46 2.09 -8.04
N VAL A 78 0.54 3.42 -8.04
CA VAL A 78 1.21 4.17 -9.12
C VAL A 78 2.67 3.73 -9.24
N ALA A 79 3.39 3.66 -8.12
CA ALA A 79 4.77 3.19 -8.09
C ALA A 79 4.93 1.73 -8.57
N LEU A 80 3.96 0.85 -8.32
CA LEU A 80 3.98 -0.52 -8.84
C LEU A 80 3.75 -0.55 -10.36
N THR A 81 2.90 0.32 -10.89
CA THR A 81 2.60 0.40 -12.33
C THR A 81 3.82 0.86 -13.13
N HIS A 82 4.57 1.84 -12.62
CA HIS A 82 5.71 2.44 -13.34
C HIS A 82 7.07 1.85 -12.94
N HIS A 83 7.23 1.41 -11.69
CA HIS A 83 8.51 1.00 -11.11
C HIS A 83 8.39 -0.31 -10.33
N THR A 84 7.73 -1.30 -10.93
CA THR A 84 7.35 -2.58 -10.30
C THR A 84 8.46 -3.24 -9.49
N TYR A 85 9.67 -3.32 -10.05
CA TYR A 85 10.81 -3.95 -9.38
C TYR A 85 11.17 -3.26 -8.06
N ILE A 86 11.33 -1.94 -8.08
CA ILE A 86 11.76 -1.16 -6.90
C ILE A 86 10.67 -1.22 -5.84
N THR A 87 9.41 -1.03 -6.25
CA THR A 87 8.28 -1.03 -5.33
C THR A 87 8.06 -2.40 -4.70
N LEU A 88 8.15 -3.50 -5.47
CA LEU A 88 8.10 -4.84 -4.90
C LEU A 88 9.25 -5.12 -3.95
N ALA A 89 10.47 -4.63 -4.23
CA ALA A 89 11.59 -4.79 -3.32
C ALA A 89 11.31 -4.13 -1.95
N VAL A 90 10.78 -2.91 -1.95
CA VAL A 90 10.38 -2.20 -0.71
C VAL A 90 9.23 -2.90 0.00
N LEU A 91 8.20 -3.35 -0.71
CA LEU A 91 7.08 -4.04 -0.07
C LEU A 91 7.49 -5.42 0.49
N SER A 92 8.39 -6.12 -0.19
CA SER A 92 8.86 -7.44 0.21
C SER A 92 9.76 -7.43 1.45
N SER A 93 10.34 -6.28 1.81
CA SER A 93 11.17 -6.18 3.02
C SER A 93 10.36 -6.31 4.31
N GLU A 94 9.04 -6.19 4.23
CA GLU A 94 8.12 -6.20 5.38
C GLU A 94 6.95 -7.18 5.13
N PRO A 95 7.20 -8.50 5.20
CA PRO A 95 6.27 -9.52 4.70
C PRO A 95 4.92 -9.54 5.43
N ASP A 96 4.92 -9.29 6.74
CA ASP A 96 3.70 -9.25 7.56
C ASP A 96 2.83 -8.05 7.18
N SER A 97 3.46 -6.88 7.03
CA SER A 97 2.80 -5.65 6.57
C SER A 97 2.23 -5.82 5.16
N PHE A 98 2.95 -6.52 4.29
CA PHE A 98 2.52 -6.85 2.93
C PHE A 98 1.29 -7.77 2.93
N SER A 99 1.35 -8.88 3.67
CA SER A 99 0.23 -9.82 3.75
C SER A 99 -1.04 -9.15 4.30
N LYS A 100 -0.90 -8.34 5.36
CA LYS A 100 -2.02 -7.54 5.89
C LYS A 100 -2.59 -6.58 4.85
N TRP A 101 -1.71 -5.82 4.19
CA TRP A 101 -2.08 -4.86 3.16
C TRP A 101 -2.84 -5.51 1.99
N LEU A 102 -2.36 -6.66 1.50
CA LEU A 102 -3.03 -7.41 0.42
C LEU A 102 -4.48 -7.77 0.78
N ASN A 103 -4.72 -8.17 2.04
CA ASN A 103 -6.05 -8.53 2.49
C ASN A 103 -6.99 -7.31 2.54
N GLU A 104 -6.46 -6.14 2.88
CA GLU A 104 -7.20 -4.89 2.99
C GLU A 104 -7.44 -4.19 1.64
N LEU A 105 -6.63 -4.49 0.62
CA LEU A 105 -6.50 -3.74 -0.64
C LEU A 105 -7.84 -3.39 -1.33
N GLN A 106 -8.80 -4.30 -1.35
CA GLN A 106 -10.12 -4.06 -1.94
C GLN A 106 -10.87 -2.92 -1.25
N GLY A 107 -10.88 -2.92 0.09
CA GLY A 107 -11.60 -1.93 0.88
C GLY A 107 -10.93 -0.58 0.92
N ILE A 108 -9.59 -0.53 0.82
CA ILE A 108 -8.83 0.72 0.94
C ILE A 108 -8.64 1.46 -0.38
N VAL A 109 -8.58 0.76 -1.52
CA VAL A 109 -8.26 1.37 -2.82
C VAL A 109 -9.32 1.08 -3.89
N PHE A 110 -9.88 -0.13 -3.93
CA PHE A 110 -10.79 -0.56 -5.00
C PHE A 110 -12.27 -0.48 -4.59
N THR A 111 -12.61 0.51 -3.79
CA THR A 111 -13.99 0.82 -3.39
C THR A 111 -14.28 2.27 -3.75
N ASP A 112 -15.30 2.48 -4.57
CA ASP A 112 -15.86 3.78 -4.90
C ASP A 112 -16.79 4.23 -3.76
N PHE A 113 -16.27 5.11 -2.90
CA PHE A 113 -16.98 5.66 -1.76
C PHE A 113 -17.83 6.88 -2.09
N ASN A 114 -17.55 7.58 -3.20
CA ASN A 114 -18.16 8.87 -3.52
C ASN A 114 -19.09 8.82 -4.75
N GLY A 115 -19.11 7.68 -5.45
CA GLY A 115 -19.80 7.50 -6.71
C GLY A 115 -19.00 8.06 -7.90
N GLY A 116 -19.09 7.37 -9.04
CA GLY A 116 -18.52 7.83 -10.32
C GLY A 116 -17.06 7.42 -10.57
N GLU A 117 -16.43 6.69 -9.65
CA GLU A 117 -15.01 6.32 -9.74
C GLU A 117 -14.77 4.90 -10.26
N VAL A 118 -15.84 4.11 -10.43
CA VAL A 118 -15.75 2.68 -10.82
C VAL A 118 -14.91 2.47 -12.09
N GLU A 119 -15.12 3.28 -13.12
CA GLU A 119 -14.39 3.17 -14.39
C GLU A 119 -12.90 3.48 -14.20
N ARG A 120 -12.57 4.58 -13.52
CA ARG A 120 -11.18 4.97 -13.23
C ARG A 120 -10.46 3.91 -12.40
N LEU A 121 -11.12 3.37 -11.37
CA LEU A 121 -10.56 2.31 -10.52
C LEU A 121 -10.35 1.00 -11.30
N SER A 122 -11.23 0.70 -12.26
CA SER A 122 -11.10 -0.47 -13.13
C SER A 122 -9.89 -0.33 -14.05
N HIS A 123 -9.70 0.83 -14.69
CA HIS A 123 -8.52 1.09 -15.50
C HIS A 123 -7.22 1.06 -14.70
N ALA A 124 -7.19 1.69 -13.51
CA ALA A 124 -6.02 1.65 -12.63
C ALA A 124 -5.66 0.21 -12.22
N LYS A 125 -6.67 -0.64 -11.96
CA LYS A 125 -6.46 -2.07 -11.71
C LYS A 125 -5.88 -2.78 -12.93
N GLU A 126 -6.41 -2.55 -14.12
CA GLU A 126 -5.94 -3.17 -15.36
C GLU A 126 -4.50 -2.81 -15.70
N ASP A 127 -4.13 -1.54 -15.57
CA ASP A 127 -2.77 -1.08 -15.83
C ASP A 127 -1.77 -1.67 -14.83
N LEU A 128 -2.14 -1.74 -13.55
CA LEU A 128 -1.34 -2.39 -12.52
C LEU A 128 -1.16 -3.89 -12.78
N VAL A 129 -2.24 -4.60 -13.13
CA VAL A 129 -2.20 -6.02 -13.49
C VAL A 129 -1.29 -6.24 -14.70
N ARG A 130 -1.35 -5.36 -15.71
CA ARG A 130 -0.49 -5.41 -16.90
C ARG A 130 0.98 -5.23 -16.53
N ALA A 131 1.32 -4.21 -15.75
CA ALA A 131 2.68 -3.94 -15.31
C ALA A 131 3.28 -5.10 -14.50
N LEU A 132 2.52 -5.62 -13.53
CA LEU A 132 2.93 -6.79 -12.75
C LEU A 132 3.11 -8.03 -13.61
N SER A 133 2.18 -8.30 -14.54
CA SER A 133 2.29 -9.45 -15.45
C SER A 133 3.53 -9.36 -16.34
N LEU A 134 3.85 -8.16 -16.85
CA LEU A 134 5.06 -7.94 -17.63
C LEU A 134 6.32 -8.22 -16.80
N TYR A 135 6.37 -7.70 -15.57
CA TYR A 135 7.47 -7.98 -14.65
C TYR A 135 7.62 -9.48 -14.39
N MET A 136 6.53 -10.17 -14.06
CA MET A 136 6.53 -11.61 -13.74
C MET A 136 6.93 -12.49 -14.94
N ASN A 137 6.67 -12.04 -16.17
CA ASN A 137 7.08 -12.75 -17.39
C ASN A 137 8.50 -12.40 -17.84
N SER A 138 9.16 -11.42 -17.22
CA SER A 138 10.51 -10.96 -17.59
C SER A 138 11.65 -11.62 -16.81
N ASN A 139 11.40 -12.79 -16.21
CA ASN A 139 12.31 -13.48 -15.28
C ASN A 139 12.57 -12.64 -14.00
N PRO A 140 11.56 -12.50 -13.12
CA PRO A 140 11.65 -11.69 -11.91
C PRO A 140 12.74 -12.23 -10.97
N GLN A 141 13.23 -11.37 -10.07
CA GLN A 141 14.15 -11.85 -9.05
C GLN A 141 13.47 -12.90 -8.17
N VAL A 142 14.19 -14.00 -7.91
CA VAL A 142 13.66 -15.16 -7.16
C VAL A 142 13.07 -14.75 -5.81
N ALA A 143 13.68 -13.80 -5.11
CA ALA A 143 13.19 -13.30 -3.82
C ALA A 143 11.88 -12.49 -3.92
N LEU A 144 11.60 -11.87 -5.07
CA LEU A 144 10.44 -11.00 -5.28
C LEU A 144 9.26 -11.73 -5.93
N ALA A 145 9.52 -12.83 -6.64
CA ALA A 145 8.50 -13.59 -7.35
C ALA A 145 7.28 -13.97 -6.46
N PRO A 146 7.45 -14.48 -5.23
CA PRO A 146 6.29 -14.83 -4.38
C PRO A 146 5.38 -13.64 -4.04
N TYR A 147 5.96 -12.45 -3.90
CA TYR A 147 5.22 -11.21 -3.61
C TYR A 147 4.48 -10.73 -4.85
N GLY A 148 5.14 -10.76 -6.02
CA GLY A 148 4.51 -10.44 -7.30
C GLY A 148 3.34 -11.36 -7.63
N GLU A 149 3.51 -12.67 -7.46
CA GLU A 149 2.45 -13.68 -7.66
C GLU A 149 1.26 -13.46 -6.72
N SER A 150 1.53 -13.25 -5.43
CA SER A 150 0.49 -13.04 -4.43
C SER A 150 -0.32 -11.77 -4.69
N LEU A 151 0.36 -10.68 -5.07
CA LEU A 151 -0.28 -9.42 -5.43
C LEU A 151 -1.10 -9.56 -6.72
N LEU A 152 -0.55 -10.18 -7.77
CA LEU A 152 -1.26 -10.39 -9.03
C LEU A 152 -2.53 -11.21 -8.81
N LYS A 153 -2.42 -12.35 -8.12
CA LYS A 153 -3.56 -13.19 -7.74
C LYS A 153 -4.61 -12.42 -6.94
N ARG A 154 -4.16 -11.57 -6.00
CA ARG A 154 -5.07 -10.75 -5.20
C ARG A 154 -5.81 -9.74 -6.07
N LEU A 155 -5.11 -9.02 -6.95
CA LEU A 155 -5.69 -8.04 -7.86
C LEU A 155 -6.72 -8.68 -8.79
N GLU A 156 -6.39 -9.81 -9.42
CA GLU A 156 -7.31 -10.55 -10.29
C GLU A 156 -8.62 -10.89 -9.57
N GLY A 157 -8.55 -11.30 -8.29
CA GLY A 157 -9.70 -11.63 -7.47
C GLY A 157 -10.47 -10.42 -6.88
N ILE A 158 -9.98 -9.19 -7.02
CA ILE A 158 -10.66 -8.00 -6.50
C ILE A 158 -11.76 -7.55 -7.47
N SER A 159 -12.98 -7.38 -6.97
CA SER A 159 -14.02 -6.62 -7.66
C SER A 159 -14.01 -5.16 -7.21
N ILE A 160 -14.19 -4.22 -8.14
CA ILE A 160 -14.44 -2.82 -7.78
C ILE A 160 -15.82 -2.75 -7.15
N ARG A 161 -15.92 -2.21 -5.93
CA ARG A 161 -17.19 -2.02 -5.22
C ARG A 161 -17.62 -0.57 -5.34
N SER A 162 -18.92 -0.31 -5.39
CA SER A 162 -19.49 1.03 -5.19
C SER A 162 -20.36 0.99 -3.95
N VAL A 163 -20.28 2.04 -3.14
CA VAL A 163 -21.16 2.22 -1.98
C VAL A 163 -22.33 3.09 -2.43
N ASP A 164 -23.50 2.46 -2.59
CA ASP A 164 -24.78 3.12 -2.87
C ASP A 164 -25.36 3.82 -1.64
#